data_AF-A0A816CLN0-F1
#
_entry.id   AF-A0A816CLN0-F1
#
_cell.length_a   1.000
_cell.length_b   1.000
_cell.length_c   1.000
_cell.angle_alpha   90.00
_cell.angle_beta   90.00
_cell.angle_gamma   90.00
#
_symmetry.space_group_name_H-M   'P 1'
#
loop_
_entity.id
_entity.type
_entity.pdbx_description
1 polymer ?
#
loop_
_entity_poly.entity_id
_entity_poly.type
_entity_poly.pdbx_seq_one_letter_code
_entity_poly.pdbx_strand_id
1 'polypeptide(L)'
;MLVEKSSVLEALSGIQLPRAQNICTRCPFRITLSDSNAREYATVHRIGQDKIELTDFNDINKYVIILTDELTGTAFNVVSTPIILEVFKHDVHDLTLQLVQT
;
A
#
# COMPACT_ATOMS: atom_id res chain seq x y z
N MET A 1 16.17 -0.03 -4.04
CA MET A 1 16.00 -1.45 -3.66
C MET A 1 14.52 -1.84 -3.47
N LEU A 2 13.56 -1.16 -4.13
CA LEU A 2 12.12 -1.46 -4.01
C LEU A 2 11.55 -2.20 -5.23
N VAL A 3 12.22 -2.08 -6.39
CA VAL A 3 11.67 -2.51 -7.68
C VAL A 3 11.40 -4.02 -7.71
N GLU A 4 12.27 -4.84 -7.13
CA GLU A 4 12.13 -6.29 -7.22
C GLU A 4 11.03 -6.86 -6.31
N LYS A 5 10.75 -6.23 -5.16
CA LYS A 5 9.76 -6.74 -4.20
C LYS A 5 8.34 -6.29 -4.54
N SER A 6 8.18 -5.05 -5.00
CA SER A 6 6.88 -4.56 -5.47
C SER A 6 6.46 -5.19 -6.79
N SER A 7 7.40 -5.52 -7.68
CA SER A 7 7.10 -6.12 -8.98
C SER A 7 6.40 -7.47 -8.90
N VAL A 8 6.69 -8.30 -7.88
CA VAL A 8 6.01 -9.59 -7.67
C VAL A 8 4.54 -9.36 -7.30
N LEU A 9 4.27 -8.39 -6.41
CA LEU A 9 2.90 -8.03 -6.07
C LEU A 9 2.16 -7.36 -7.21
N GLU A 10 2.80 -6.47 -7.97
CA GLU A 10 2.19 -5.86 -9.16
C GLU A 10 1.79 -6.96 -10.18
N ALA A 11 2.62 -8.00 -10.35
CA ALA A 11 2.32 -9.12 -11.23
C ALA A 11 1.18 -10.02 -10.73
N LEU A 12 1.12 -10.30 -9.42
CA LEU A 12 0.11 -11.18 -8.82
C LEU A 12 -1.24 -10.49 -8.61
N SER A 13 -1.21 -9.20 -8.28
CA SER A 13 -2.42 -8.42 -8.00
C SER A 13 -2.93 -7.64 -9.21
N GLY A 14 -2.09 -7.41 -10.23
CA GLY A 14 -2.42 -6.56 -11.37
C GLY A 14 -2.66 -5.09 -11.00
N ILE A 15 -2.25 -4.63 -9.81
CA ILE A 15 -2.33 -3.23 -9.40
C ILE A 15 -0.99 -2.54 -9.60
N GLN A 16 -0.99 -1.23 -9.84
CA GLN A 16 0.24 -0.45 -9.84
C GLN A 16 0.55 0.04 -8.43
N LEU A 17 1.63 -0.48 -7.86
CA LEU A 17 2.12 0.00 -6.57
C LEU A 17 2.82 1.35 -6.75
N PRO A 18 2.79 2.22 -5.72
CA PRO A 18 3.48 3.50 -5.74
C PRO A 18 4.99 3.29 -5.98
N ARG A 19 5.47 3.64 -7.18
CA ARG A 19 6.88 3.51 -7.59
C ARG A 19 7.79 4.59 -7.00
N ALA A 20 7.30 5.39 -6.07
CA ALA A 20 8.01 6.55 -5.59
C ALA A 20 9.17 6.12 -4.67
N GLN A 21 10.39 6.28 -5.19
CA GLN A 21 11.66 6.04 -4.48
C GLN A 21 11.78 6.81 -3.14
N ASN A 22 10.92 7.80 -2.88
CA ASN A 22 10.90 8.61 -1.66
C ASN A 22 9.73 8.33 -0.69
N ILE A 23 8.70 7.57 -1.09
CA ILE A 23 7.57 7.25 -0.21
C ILE A 23 7.96 6.13 0.75
N CYS A 24 8.56 5.08 0.20
CA CYS A 24 8.96 3.89 0.96
C CYS A 24 10.24 4.09 1.80
N THR A 25 10.86 5.28 1.76
CA THR A 25 12.00 5.69 2.60
C THR A 25 11.61 6.66 3.70
N ARG A 26 10.31 6.91 3.93
CA ARG A 26 9.84 7.78 5.03
C ARG A 26 8.81 7.14 5.97
N CYS A 27 8.14 6.08 5.55
CA CYS A 27 7.34 5.26 6.46
C CYS A 27 7.37 3.78 6.04
N PRO A 28 7.20 2.84 6.99
CA PRO A 28 6.95 1.44 6.69
C PRO A 28 5.68 1.27 5.84
N PHE A 29 5.66 0.23 5.01
CA PHE A 29 4.53 -0.04 4.13
C PHE A 29 4.13 -1.51 4.22
N ARG A 30 2.85 -1.80 4.40
CA ARG A 30 2.32 -3.16 4.44
C ARG A 30 1.27 -3.33 3.37
N ILE A 31 1.44 -4.35 2.53
CA ILE A 31 0.51 -4.69 1.47
C ILE A 31 -0.02 -6.09 1.75
N THR A 32 -1.33 -6.23 1.77
CA THR A 32 -2.03 -7.50 1.93
C THR A 32 -2.88 -7.75 0.70
N LEU A 33 -2.68 -8.88 0.05
CA LEU A 33 -3.60 -9.44 -0.93
C LEU A 33 -4.48 -10.44 -0.22
N SER A 34 -5.79 -10.34 -0.43
CA SER A 34 -6.78 -11.25 0.12
C SER A 34 -7.73 -11.72 -0.96
N ASP A 35 -8.07 -13.01 -0.92
CA ASP A 35 -9.13 -13.54 -1.77
C ASP A 35 -10.48 -12.97 -1.33
N SER A 36 -11.24 -12.45 -2.28
CA SER A 36 -12.59 -11.96 -2.07
C SER A 36 -13.49 -12.46 -3.18
N ASN A 37 -14.43 -13.33 -2.80
CA ASN A 37 -15.45 -13.87 -3.69
C ASN A 37 -16.66 -12.95 -3.88
N ALA A 38 -16.69 -11.81 -3.18
CA ALA A 38 -17.83 -10.90 -3.21
C ALA A 38 -17.64 -9.75 -4.21
N ARG A 39 -16.53 -9.03 -4.08
CA ARG A 39 -16.19 -7.86 -4.91
C ARG A 39 -14.71 -7.57 -4.84
N GLU A 40 -14.19 -6.98 -5.91
CA GLU A 40 -12.82 -6.50 -5.99
C GLU A 40 -12.75 -5.03 -5.52
N TYR A 41 -11.87 -4.74 -4.57
CA TYR A 41 -11.64 -3.40 -4.04
C TYR A 41 -10.30 -3.35 -3.32
N ALA A 42 -9.80 -2.16 -3.02
CA ALA A 42 -8.67 -1.97 -2.14
C ALA A 42 -9.06 -1.11 -0.94
N THR A 43 -8.33 -1.24 0.16
CA THR A 43 -8.43 -0.33 1.29
C THR A 43 -7.06 0.26 1.58
N VAL A 44 -7.01 1.56 1.85
CA VAL A 44 -5.78 2.23 2.30
C VAL A 44 -6.04 2.91 3.61
N HIS A 45 -5.18 2.66 4.58
CA HIS A 45 -5.30 3.23 5.91
C HIS A 45 -3.98 3.21 6.67
N ARG A 46 -3.97 3.86 7.83
CA ARG A 46 -2.93 3.73 8.85
C ARG A 46 -3.53 3.13 10.11
N ILE A 47 -2.68 2.59 10.99
CA ILE A 47 -3.12 2.07 12.27
C ILE A 47 -3.84 3.19 13.06
N GLY A 48 -5.06 2.91 13.49
CA GLY A 48 -5.87 3.84 14.29
C GLY A 48 -6.69 4.85 13.49
N GLN A 49 -6.81 4.69 12.17
CA GLN A 49 -7.71 5.50 11.33
C GLN A 49 -8.67 4.65 10.51
N ASP A 50 -9.74 5.31 10.03
CA ASP A 50 -10.72 4.71 9.14
C ASP A 50 -10.10 4.20 7.84
N LYS A 51 -10.69 3.11 7.34
CA LYS A 51 -10.28 2.51 6.08
C LYS A 51 -10.91 3.26 4.92
N ILE A 52 -10.07 3.77 4.02
CA ILE A 52 -10.54 4.36 2.76
C ILE A 52 -10.67 3.23 1.76
N GLU A 53 -11.91 2.90 1.38
CA GLU A 53 -12.21 1.94 0.33
C GLU A 53 -12.04 2.58 -1.06
N LEU A 54 -11.29 1.92 -1.92
CA LEU A 54 -11.00 2.30 -3.30
C LEU A 54 -11.55 1.23 -4.23
N THR A 55 -12.50 1.59 -5.08
CA THR A 55 -12.99 0.73 -6.16
C THR A 55 -12.13 0.83 -7.41
N ASP A 56 -11.42 1.95 -7.61
CA ASP A 56 -10.45 2.14 -8.68
C ASP A 56 -9.02 1.93 -8.17
N PHE A 57 -8.33 0.93 -8.70
CA PHE A 57 -6.95 0.61 -8.29
C PHE A 57 -5.94 1.68 -8.72
N ASN A 58 -6.24 2.55 -9.69
CA ASN A 58 -5.36 3.65 -10.08
C ASN A 58 -5.28 4.73 -8.99
N ASP A 59 -6.32 4.87 -8.17
CA ASP A 59 -6.35 5.84 -7.09
C ASP A 59 -5.44 5.44 -5.91
N ILE A 60 -5.05 4.16 -5.79
CA ILE A 60 -4.17 3.66 -4.72
C ILE A 60 -2.91 4.53 -4.61
N ASN A 61 -2.24 4.77 -5.73
CA ASN A 61 -0.98 5.53 -5.74
C ASN A 61 -1.20 6.95 -5.19
N LYS A 62 -2.28 7.60 -5.61
CA LYS A 62 -2.64 8.94 -5.16
C LYS A 62 -2.93 8.98 -3.66
N TYR A 63 -3.73 8.05 -3.15
CA TYR A 63 -4.08 8.00 -1.72
C TYR A 63 -2.88 7.64 -0.83
N VAL A 64 -2.01 6.74 -1.30
CA VAL A 64 -0.78 6.42 -0.58
C VAL A 64 0.14 7.64 -0.49
N ILE A 65 0.29 8.41 -1.58
CA ILE A 65 1.06 9.66 -1.55
C ILE A 65 0.48 10.63 -0.52
N ILE A 66 -0.83 10.85 -0.56
CA ILE A 66 -1.52 11.76 0.37
C ILE A 66 -1.30 11.32 1.82
N LEU A 67 -1.55 10.04 2.14
CA LEU A 67 -1.39 9.52 3.50
C LEU A 67 0.08 9.56 3.97
N THR A 68 1.03 9.35 3.06
CA THR A 68 2.45 9.47 3.38
C THR A 68 2.81 10.89 3.72
N ASP A 69 2.39 11.86 2.89
CA ASP A 69 2.68 13.28 3.10
C ASP A 69 2.01 13.81 4.37
N GLU A 70 0.79 13.35 4.68
CA GLU A 70 0.09 13.62 5.95
C GLU A 70 0.80 13.02 7.15
N LEU A 71 1.38 11.82 7.01
CA LEU A 71 2.12 11.15 8.10
C LEU A 71 3.46 11.83 8.35
N THR A 72 4.25 12.07 7.30
CA THR A 72 5.62 12.58 7.42
C THR A 72 5.66 14.09 7.60
N GLY A 73 4.60 14.79 7.19
CA GLY A 73 4.58 16.24 7.06
C GLY A 73 5.56 16.74 6.00
N THR A 74 5.76 18.06 5.95
CA THR A 74 6.70 18.74 5.04
C THR A 74 8.17 18.58 5.43
N ALA A 75 8.46 18.16 6.68
CA ALA A 75 9.80 17.81 7.09
C ALA A 75 10.11 16.37 6.68
N PHE A 76 11.37 16.06 6.37
CA PHE A 76 11.84 14.71 5.98
C PHE A 76 11.79 13.69 7.12
N ASN A 77 10.75 13.74 7.96
CA ASN A 77 10.59 12.89 9.12
C ASN A 77 10.28 11.46 8.71
N VAL A 78 10.98 10.54 9.36
CA VAL A 78 10.71 9.12 9.28
C VAL A 78 9.67 8.78 10.34
N VAL A 79 8.58 8.16 9.91
CA VAL A 79 7.45 7.81 10.77
C VAL A 79 7.39 6.30 10.92
N SER A 80 7.38 5.80 12.16
CA SER A 80 7.33 4.37 12.43
C SER A 80 5.95 3.73 12.17
N THR A 81 4.92 4.54 11.96
CA THR A 81 3.56 4.08 11.66
C THR A 81 3.48 3.54 10.23
N PRO A 82 3.11 2.26 10.02
CA PRO A 82 2.98 1.70 8.69
C PRO A 82 1.71 2.22 8.00
N ILE A 83 1.83 2.50 6.70
CA ILE A 83 0.66 2.57 5.81
C ILE A 83 0.28 1.15 5.41
N ILE A 84 -1.00 0.84 5.47
CA ILE A 84 -1.58 -0.48 5.20
C ILE A 84 -2.45 -0.37 3.95
N LEU A 85 -2.08 -1.12 2.91
CA LEU A 85 -2.85 -1.33 1.69
C LEU A 85 -3.38 -2.76 1.70
N GLU A 86 -4.68 -2.96 1.76
CA GLU A 86 -5.30 -4.29 1.58
C GLU A 86 -5.98 -4.32 0.21
N VAL A 87 -5.79 -5.40 -0.54
CA VAL A 87 -6.26 -5.56 -1.91
C VAL A 87 -7.06 -6.84 -1.95
N PHE A 88 -8.35 -6.70 -2.21
CA PHE A 88 -9.31 -7.76 -2.28
C PHE A 88 -9.56 -8.05 -3.75
N LYS A 89 -9.21 -9.25 -4.21
CA LYS A 89 -9.45 -9.70 -5.58
C LYS A 89 -9.94 -11.13 -5.61
N HIS A 90 -10.54 -11.53 -6.72
CA HIS A 90 -10.90 -12.93 -6.92
C HIS A 90 -9.70 -13.72 -7.45
N ASP A 91 -9.56 -14.97 -7.04
CA ASP A 91 -8.55 -15.91 -7.55
C ASP A 91 -7.10 -15.48 -7.23
N VAL A 92 -6.90 -14.81 -6.09
CA VAL A 92 -5.57 -14.45 -5.57
C VAL A 92 -5.26 -15.21 -4.30
N HIS A 93 -3.98 -15.53 -4.08
CA HIS A 93 -3.54 -16.09 -2.82
C HIS A 93 -3.40 -15.01 -1.74
N ASP A 94 -3.69 -15.38 -0.49
CA ASP A 94 -3.41 -14.53 0.67
C ASP A 94 -1.91 -14.29 0.79
N LEU A 95 -1.47 -13.07 0.49
CA LEU A 95 -0.06 -12.70 0.48
C LEU A 95 0.10 -11.39 1.23
N THR A 96 1.04 -11.35 2.18
CA THR A 96 1.38 -10.12 2.90
C THR A 96 2.84 -9.78 2.66
N LEU A 97 3.09 -8.56 2.21
CA LEU A 97 4.42 -8.00 2.05
C LEU A 97 4.58 -6.79 2.95
N GLN A 98 5.64 -6.79 3.75
CA GLN A 98 5.97 -5.69 4.64
C GLN A 98 7.34 -5.13 4.28
N LEU A 99 7.36 -3.83 4.00
CA LEU A 99 8.56 -3.02 3.84
C LEU A 99 8.85 -2.38 5.19
N VAL A 100 9.88 -2.88 5.86
CA VAL A 100 10.42 -2.28 7.08
C VAL A 100 11.53 -1.32 6.69
N GLN A 101 11.54 -0.12 7.26
CA GLN A 101 12.69 0.75 7.19
C GLN A 101 13.70 0.28 8.24
N THR A 102 14.86 -0.19 7.79
CA THR A 102 16.05 -0.46 8.61
C THR A 102 17.06 0.64 8.46
#